data_AF-A0A1L5L5M2-F1
#
_entry.id   AF-A0A1L5L5M2-F1
#
_cell.length_a   1.000
_cell.length_b   1.000
_cell.length_c   1.000
_cell.angle_alpha   90.00
_cell.angle_beta   90.00
_cell.angle_gamma   90.00
#
_symmetry.space_group_name_H-M   'P 1'
#
loop_
_entity.id
_entity.type
_entity.pdbx_description
1 polymer ?
#
loop_
_entity_poly.entity_id
_entity_poly.type
_entity_poly.pdbx_seq_one_letter_code
_entity_poly.pdbx_strand_id
1 'polypeptide(L)' 'RLIPVIGKGIGETVEFGGLLGYAPVMPVNKMSCEAFVTRGGRIPAPVHSFKN' A
#
# COMPACT_ATOMS: atom_id res chain seq x y z
N ARG A 1 1.21 3.81 6.22
CA ARG A 1 2.66 3.63 5.90
C ARG A 1 2.82 2.20 5.39
N LEU A 2 3.58 1.98 4.32
CA LEU A 2 3.96 0.64 3.88
C LEU A 2 5.40 0.40 4.37
N ILE A 3 5.62 -0.60 5.21
CA ILE A 3 6.93 -0.90 5.77
C ILE A 3 7.35 -2.28 5.27
N PRO A 4 8.31 -2.38 4.33
CA PRO A 4 8.86 -3.66 3.94
C PRO A 4 9.73 -4.20 5.08
N VAL A 5 9.49 -5.45 5.48
CA VAL A 5 10.28 -6.12 6.51
C VAL A 5 11.09 -7.21 5.84
N ILE A 6 12.38 -6.95 5.70
CA ILE A 6 13.31 -7.90 5.07
C ILE A 6 13.48 -9.11 5.99
N GLY A 7 13.41 -10.31 5.43
CA GLY A 7 13.67 -11.55 6.14
C GLY A 7 12.48 -12.09 6.97
N LYS A 8 11.30 -11.48 6.90
CA LYS A 8 10.07 -11.99 7.54
C LYS A 8 9.00 -12.38 6.55
N GLY A 9 8.34 -13.52 6.79
CA GLY A 9 7.28 -14.07 5.96
C GLY A 9 5.88 -13.54 6.27
N ILE A 10 4.91 -13.85 5.41
CA ILE A 10 3.48 -13.53 5.63
C ILE A 10 3.00 -14.20 6.93
N GLY A 11 2.31 -13.44 7.79
CA GLY A 11 1.78 -13.92 9.06
C GLY A 11 2.75 -13.81 10.24
N GLU A 12 4.03 -13.50 10.00
CA GLU A 12 4.97 -13.23 11.08
C GLU A 12 4.76 -11.84 11.67
N THR A 13 4.95 -11.71 12.98
CA THR A 13 4.85 -10.42 13.67
C THR A 13 6.19 -9.72 13.71
N VAL A 14 6.20 -8.43 13.41
CA VAL A 14 7.39 -7.58 13.43
C VAL A 14 7.25 -6.57 14.55
N GLU A 15 8.22 -6.57 15.47
CA GLU A 15 8.32 -5.55 16.50
C GLU A 15 9.27 -4.45 16.05
N PHE A 16 8.77 -3.22 15.97
CA PHE A 16 9.53 -2.04 15.59
C PHE A 16 9.94 -1.19 16.81
N GLY A 17 9.67 -1.67 18.03
CA GLY A 17 10.00 -1.00 19.30
C GLY A 17 8.97 0.04 19.75
N GLY A 18 9.23 0.70 20.87
CA GLY A 18 8.23 1.47 21.64
C GLY A 18 7.56 2.66 20.95
N LEU A 19 8.12 3.17 19.85
CA LEU A 19 7.52 4.27 19.08
C LEU A 19 6.64 3.78 17.92
N LEU A 20 6.95 2.61 17.35
CA LEU A 20 6.32 2.10 16.13
C LEU A 20 5.45 0.86 16.38
N GLY A 21 5.51 0.29 17.59
CA GLY A 21 4.69 -0.84 18.01
C GLY A 21 5.07 -2.14 17.31
N TYR A 22 4.09 -3.05 17.19
CA TYR A 22 4.23 -4.31 16.47
C TYR A 22 3.09 -4.49 15.47
N ALA A 23 3.37 -5.18 14.36
CA ALA A 23 2.36 -5.50 13.36
C ALA A 23 2.66 -6.83 12.65
N PRO A 24 1.63 -7.60 12.26
CA PRO A 24 1.81 -8.78 11.42
C PRO A 24 2.13 -8.40 9.97
N VAL A 25 2.96 -9.20 9.30
CA VAL A 25 3.24 -9.08 7.86
C VAL A 25 2.01 -9.54 7.08
N MET A 26 1.40 -8.61 6.34
CA MET A 26 0.23 -8.88 5.51
C MET A 26 0.64 -9.31 4.10
N PRO A 27 -0.15 -10.19 3.44
CA PRO A 27 0.07 -10.51 2.04
C PRO A 27 -0.17 -9.29 1.16
N VAL A 28 0.63 -9.15 0.10
CA VAL A 28 0.45 -8.13 -0.94
C VAL A 28 -0.11 -8.77 -2.22
N ASN A 29 -0.86 -7.99 -2.99
CA ASN A 29 -1.33 -8.44 -4.30
C ASN A 29 -0.11 -8.66 -5.22
N LYS A 30 -0.04 -9.84 -5.86
CA LYS A 30 1.06 -10.24 -6.76
C LYS A 30 0.85 -9.78 -8.21
N MET A 31 -0.33 -9.24 -8.53
CA MET A 31 -0.63 -8.74 -9.87
C MET A 31 0.15 -7.45 -10.14
N SER A 32 0.71 -7.35 -11.36
CA SER A 32 1.42 -6.14 -11.78
C SER A 32 0.46 -5.00 -12.08
N CYS A 33 0.76 -3.82 -11.52
CA CYS A 33 0.10 -2.55 -11.84
C CYS A 33 0.98 -1.66 -12.74
N GLU A 34 2.01 -2.21 -13.38
CA GLU A 34 3.01 -1.45 -14.16
C GLU A 34 2.38 -0.59 -15.26
N ALA A 35 1.44 -1.13 -16.03
CA ALA A 35 0.75 -0.40 -17.09
C ALA A 35 -0.04 0.82 -16.56
N PHE A 36 -0.58 0.73 -15.35
CA PHE A 36 -1.31 1.84 -14.73
C PHE A 36 -0.35 2.91 -14.18
N VAL A 37 0.72 2.49 -13.51
CA VAL A 37 1.72 3.40 -12.91
C VAL A 37 2.50 4.17 -13.98
N THR A 38 2.86 3.50 -15.09
CA THR A 38 3.62 4.10 -16.19
C THR A 38 2.80 5.03 -17.08
N ARG A 39 1.45 4.99 -17.00
CA ARG A 39 0.56 5.86 -17.78
C ARG A 39 0.81 7.36 -17.53
N GLY A 40 1.27 7.71 -16.34
CA GLY A 40 1.59 9.09 -15.97
C GLY A 40 0.40 10.06 -16.14
N GLY A 41 0.70 11.35 -16.23
CA GLY A 41 -0.31 12.40 -16.38
C GLY A 41 -0.93 12.87 -15.06
N ARG A 42 -2.07 13.55 -15.15
CA ARG A 42 -2.78 14.14 -13.99
C ARG A 42 -4.10 13.40 -13.78
N ILE A 43 -4.29 12.85 -12.58
CA ILE A 43 -5.62 12.36 -12.15
C ILE A 43 -6.49 13.60 -11.96
N PRO A 44 -7.55 13.81 -12.78
CA PRO A 44 -8.42 14.96 -12.64
C PRO A 44 -9.14 14.92 -11.29
N ALA A 45 -9.57 16.08 -10.79
CA ALA A 45 -10.37 16.14 -9.58
C ALA A 45 -11.63 15.25 -9.74
N PRO A 46 -12.03 14.50 -8.71
CA PRO A 46 -13.29 13.77 -8.74
C PRO A 46 -14.44 14.72 -9.09
N VAL A 47 -15.27 14.35 -10.07
CA VAL A 47 -16.45 15.14 -10.41
C VAL A 47 -17.48 14.91 -9.31
N HIS A 48 -17.49 15.78 -8.31
CA HIS A 48 -18.53 15.80 -7.29
C HIS A 48 -19.64 16.79 -7.67
N SER A 49 -20.28 16.59 -8.82
CA SER A 49 -21.60 17.16 -9.14
C SER A 49 -22.10 16.70 -10.51
N PHE A 50 -22.72 15.52 -10.56
CA PHE A 50 -23.82 15.25 -11.49
C PHE A 50 -25.10 15.02 -10.68
N LYS A 51 -25.35 15.90 -9.68
CA LYS A 51 -26.67 16.05 -9.10
C LYS A 51 -27.31 17.24 -9.83
N ASN A 52 -28.15 16.94 -10.82
CA ASN A 52 -29.20 17.87 -11.26
C ASN A 52 -30.08 18.25 -10.06
#